data_AF-A0A7W1NXR4-F1
#
_entry.id   AF-A0A7W1NXR4-F1
#
_cell.length_a   1.000
_cell.length_b   1.000
_cell.length_c   1.000
_cell.angle_alpha   90.00
_cell.angle_beta   90.00
_cell.angle_gamma   90.00
#
_symmetry.space_group_name_H-M   'P 1'
#
loop_
_entity.id
_entity.type
_entity.pdbx_description
1 polymer ?
#
loop_
_entity_poly.entity_id
_entity_poly.type
_entity_poly.pdbx_seq_one_letter_code
_entity_poly.pdbx_strand_id
1 'polypeptide(L)'
;MFSQRSICAFVLLAFFTLLVGSSVLADDGRINRAPYHFGGNTLFCSQEKGCTLLDKNGYFLANWPEADIAAAFAATDTSDQNTKIDGDGQGTYGPMQLWSVKPDSDNGNNKLCLIGFDEWGKQNSMCFDVTKDYHFEQAPLPVVEKTAVPSESTSEPTSTATPPTPTPPTPTPPTPTPPTPTPPTPTPPTPTPCLPSVIPCVPF
;
A
#
# COMPACT_ATOMS: atom_id res chain seq x y z
N MET A 1 40.97 12.43 43.69
CA MET A 1 40.86 10.97 43.52
C MET A 1 39.38 10.61 43.62
N PHE A 2 38.74 10.24 42.50
CA PHE A 2 37.36 9.76 42.54
C PHE A 2 37.35 8.34 43.09
N SER A 3 36.48 8.07 44.07
CA SER A 3 36.29 6.74 44.63
C SER A 3 35.87 5.78 43.52
N GLN A 4 36.38 4.54 43.53
CA GLN A 4 36.05 3.50 42.56
C GLN A 4 34.53 3.26 42.43
N ARG A 5 33.77 3.56 43.49
CA ARG A 5 32.30 3.53 43.51
C ARG A 5 31.67 4.60 42.60
N SER A 6 32.28 5.79 42.52
CA SER A 6 31.82 6.87 41.65
C SER A 6 32.06 6.54 40.18
N ILE A 7 33.18 5.90 39.85
CA ILE A 7 33.51 5.52 38.46
C ILE A 7 32.52 4.48 37.92
N CYS A 8 32.16 3.45 38.72
CA CYS A 8 31.15 2.48 38.30
C CYS A 8 29.76 3.10 38.07
N ALA A 9 29.34 4.05 38.90
CA ALA A 9 28.05 4.71 38.76
C ALA A 9 27.94 5.53 37.45
N PHE A 10 29.01 6.24 37.08
CA PHE A 10 29.04 6.99 35.83
C PHE A 10 29.05 6.08 34.59
N VAL A 11 29.77 4.95 34.63
CA VAL A 11 29.77 3.97 33.52
C VAL A 11 28.39 3.35 33.33
N LEU A 12 27.71 2.97 34.43
CA LEU A 12 26.36 2.41 34.36
C LEU A 12 25.34 3.42 33.84
N LEU A 13 25.42 4.69 34.29
CA LEU A 13 24.53 5.75 33.81
C LEU A 13 24.73 6.02 32.31
N ALA A 14 25.98 6.10 31.85
CA ALA A 14 26.31 6.28 30.45
C ALA A 14 25.79 5.13 29.57
N PHE A 15 25.92 3.89 30.05
CA PHE A 15 25.40 2.70 29.35
C PHE A 15 23.87 2.71 29.28
N PHE A 16 23.21 3.11 30.37
CA PHE A 16 21.75 3.22 30.42
C PHE A 16 21.22 4.34 29.50
N THR A 17 21.91 5.48 29.43
CA THR A 17 21.54 6.54 28.48
C THR A 17 21.75 6.13 27.02
N LEU A 18 22.76 5.31 26.72
CA LEU A 18 22.98 4.77 25.37
C LEU A 18 21.89 3.78 24.97
N LEU A 19 21.48 2.91 25.91
CA LEU A 19 20.38 1.95 25.72
C LEU A 19 19.03 2.63 25.53
N VAL A 20 18.71 3.65 26.34
CA VAL A 20 17.44 4.38 26.21
C VAL A 20 17.40 5.25 24.95
N GLY A 21 18.54 5.85 24.55
CA GLY A 21 18.67 6.61 23.30
C GLY A 21 18.56 5.78 22.02
N SER A 22 18.70 4.45 22.11
CA SER A 22 18.57 3.52 20.99
C SER A 22 17.13 3.06 20.73
N SER A 23 16.18 3.47 21.58
CA SER A 23 14.75 3.13 21.44
C SER A 23 14.02 3.99 20.40
N VAL A 24 14.76 4.72 19.55
CA VAL A 24 14.21 5.26 18.30
C VAL A 24 13.68 4.03 17.57
N LEU A 25 12.36 3.87 17.52
CA LEU A 25 11.66 2.80 16.81
C LEU A 25 12.39 2.62 15.48
N ALA A 26 13.17 1.54 15.37
CA ALA A 26 14.03 1.34 14.23
C ALA A 26 13.16 1.51 13.00
N ASP A 27 13.52 2.47 12.14
CA ASP A 27 12.78 2.67 10.92
C ASP A 27 12.97 1.42 10.07
N ASP A 28 11.97 0.55 10.12
CA ASP A 28 11.99 -0.72 9.42
C ASP A 28 11.68 -0.55 7.93
N GLY A 29 11.61 0.70 7.44
CA GLY A 29 11.45 1.07 6.04
C GLY A 29 10.00 1.03 5.56
N ARG A 30 9.04 0.83 6.46
CA ARG A 30 7.61 0.85 6.13
C ARG A 30 7.11 2.28 6.09
N ILE A 31 6.38 2.60 5.03
CA ILE A 31 5.72 3.90 4.92
C ILE A 31 4.28 3.88 5.47
N ASN A 32 3.62 2.72 5.52
CA ASN A 32 2.23 2.55 5.98
C ASN A 32 2.14 2.05 7.44
N ARG A 33 2.65 2.85 8.38
CA ARG A 33 2.71 2.45 9.79
C ARG A 33 1.33 2.47 10.48
N ALA A 34 1.25 1.73 11.59
CA ALA A 34 0.08 1.74 12.46
C ALA A 34 -0.32 3.19 12.84
N PRO A 35 -1.63 3.48 12.91
CA PRO A 35 -2.75 2.55 12.87
C PRO A 35 -3.24 2.19 11.46
N TYR A 36 -2.63 2.72 10.41
CA TYR A 36 -3.12 2.57 9.04
C TYR A 36 -2.46 1.38 8.35
N HIS A 37 -3.08 0.20 8.38
CA HIS A 37 -2.65 -0.97 7.61
C HIS A 37 -3.84 -1.65 6.94
N PHE A 38 -3.78 -1.78 5.62
CA PHE A 38 -4.81 -2.48 4.82
C PHE A 38 -4.77 -3.97 5.11
N GLY A 39 -5.57 -4.44 6.07
CA GLY A 39 -5.62 -5.85 6.44
C GLY A 39 -4.30 -6.44 6.96
N GLY A 40 -3.44 -5.59 7.51
CA GLY A 40 -2.10 -5.98 7.96
C GLY A 40 -1.05 -6.05 6.85
N ASN A 41 -1.37 -5.62 5.62
CA ASN A 41 -0.37 -5.50 4.57
C ASN A 41 0.61 -4.37 4.88
N THR A 42 1.87 -4.57 4.51
CA THR A 42 2.96 -3.65 4.72
C THR A 42 3.53 -3.18 3.39
N LEU A 43 3.66 -1.87 3.22
CA LEU A 43 4.21 -1.21 2.03
C LEU A 43 5.59 -0.63 2.37
N PHE A 44 6.60 -1.09 1.64
CA PHE A 44 7.97 -0.59 1.69
C PHE A 44 8.25 0.16 0.39
N CYS A 45 8.76 1.38 0.46
CA CYS A 45 9.13 2.14 -0.73
C CYS A 45 10.55 2.67 -0.60
N SER A 46 11.32 2.60 -1.69
CA SER A 46 12.70 3.10 -1.76
C SER A 46 13.01 3.62 -3.15
N GLN A 47 13.97 4.54 -3.23
CA GLN A 47 14.44 5.11 -4.49
C GLN A 47 15.10 4.07 -5.42
N GLU A 48 15.65 2.99 -4.88
CA GLU A 48 16.37 2.01 -5.71
C GLU A 48 15.46 0.92 -6.27
N LYS A 49 14.41 0.55 -5.53
CA LYS A 49 13.57 -0.63 -5.84
C LYS A 49 12.14 -0.29 -6.20
N GLY A 50 11.69 0.92 -5.90
CA GLY A 50 10.29 1.30 -5.96
C GLY A 50 9.55 0.81 -4.71
N CYS A 51 8.31 0.37 -4.88
CA CYS A 51 7.43 -0.02 -3.79
C CYS A 51 7.10 -1.51 -3.80
N THR A 52 7.31 -2.18 -2.67
CA THR A 52 6.98 -3.59 -2.45
C THR A 52 5.90 -3.71 -1.38
N LEU A 53 4.86 -4.48 -1.68
CA LEU A 53 3.78 -4.81 -0.75
C LEU A 53 3.94 -6.25 -0.26
N LEU A 54 3.94 -6.42 1.05
CA LEU A 54 3.94 -7.72 1.73
C LEU A 54 2.66 -7.89 2.55
N ASP A 55 2.24 -9.12 2.78
CA ASP A 55 1.18 -9.43 3.73
C ASP A 55 1.68 -9.36 5.19
N LYS A 56 0.79 -9.60 6.15
CA LYS A 56 1.12 -9.60 7.59
C LYS A 56 2.15 -10.66 8.01
N ASN A 57 2.37 -11.69 7.21
CA ASN A 57 3.34 -12.75 7.44
C ASN A 57 4.67 -12.52 6.68
N GLY A 58 4.76 -11.44 5.90
CA GLY A 58 5.90 -11.12 5.07
C GLY A 58 5.89 -11.77 3.68
N TYR A 59 4.77 -12.39 3.25
CA TYR A 59 4.65 -12.92 1.90
C TYR A 59 4.49 -11.80 0.88
N PHE A 60 5.15 -11.96 -0.26
CA PHE A 60 5.08 -11.01 -1.36
C PHE A 60 3.68 -10.95 -1.98
N LEU A 61 3.15 -9.73 -2.12
CA LEU A 61 1.84 -9.46 -2.72
C LEU A 61 1.94 -8.67 -4.02
N ALA A 62 2.80 -7.66 -4.07
CA ALA A 62 2.96 -6.79 -5.23
C ALA A 62 4.31 -6.08 -5.25
N ASN A 63 4.75 -5.69 -6.45
CA ASN A 63 5.89 -4.79 -6.64
C ASN A 63 5.57 -3.76 -7.72
N TRP A 64 5.85 -2.51 -7.44
CA TRP A 64 5.84 -1.39 -8.39
C TRP A 64 7.29 -0.90 -8.53
N PRO A 65 7.99 -1.24 -9.63
CA PRO A 65 9.34 -0.79 -9.88
C PRO A 65 9.47 0.74 -9.82
N GLU A 66 10.64 1.24 -9.43
CA GLU A 66 10.88 2.68 -9.39
C GLU A 66 10.65 3.35 -10.75
N ALA A 67 11.07 2.71 -11.85
CA ALA A 67 10.89 3.26 -13.19
C ALA A 67 9.41 3.53 -13.53
N ASP A 68 8.50 2.65 -13.10
CA ASP A 68 7.06 2.79 -13.36
C ASP A 68 6.46 3.89 -12.47
N ILE A 69 6.94 4.01 -11.23
CA ILE A 69 6.57 5.09 -10.32
C ILE A 69 7.03 6.45 -10.88
N ALA A 70 8.28 6.54 -11.34
CA ALA A 70 8.84 7.75 -11.94
C ALA A 70 8.09 8.15 -13.22
N ALA A 71 7.75 7.18 -14.07
CA ALA A 71 6.93 7.41 -15.27
C ALA A 71 5.54 7.96 -14.91
N ALA A 72 4.89 7.39 -13.90
CA ALA A 72 3.59 7.86 -13.44
C ALA A 72 3.63 9.27 -12.83
N PHE A 73 4.69 9.61 -12.08
CA PHE A 73 4.89 10.98 -11.58
C PHE A 73 5.09 11.97 -12.72
N ALA A 74 5.94 11.64 -13.69
CA ALA A 74 6.15 12.50 -14.87
C ALA A 74 4.85 12.71 -15.67
N ALA A 75 4.04 11.66 -15.83
CA ALA A 75 2.74 11.73 -16.49
C ALA A 75 1.73 12.59 -15.70
N THR A 76 1.72 12.45 -14.37
CA THR A 76 0.87 13.26 -13.48
C THR A 76 1.24 14.74 -13.55
N ASP A 77 2.54 15.05 -13.47
CA ASP A 77 3.06 16.41 -13.54
C ASP A 77 2.78 17.07 -14.91
N THR A 78 2.77 16.28 -15.99
CA THR A 78 2.51 16.78 -17.36
C THR A 78 1.02 16.96 -17.65
N SER A 79 0.17 16.05 -17.18
CA SER A 79 -1.26 16.01 -17.50
C SER A 79 -2.15 16.75 -16.49
N ASP A 80 -1.63 17.02 -15.29
CA ASP A 80 -2.40 17.46 -14.12
C ASP A 80 -3.55 16.50 -13.77
N GLN A 81 -3.36 15.20 -14.06
CA GLN A 81 -4.30 14.12 -13.75
C GLN A 81 -3.62 13.04 -12.93
N ASN A 82 -4.38 12.44 -12.00
CA ASN A 82 -3.90 11.29 -11.25
C ASN A 82 -3.60 10.13 -12.21
N THR A 83 -2.42 9.54 -12.08
CA THR A 83 -1.95 8.46 -12.96
C THR A 83 -1.81 7.18 -12.17
N LYS A 84 -2.45 6.10 -12.63
CA LYS A 84 -2.24 4.76 -12.08
C LYS A 84 -0.82 4.30 -12.41
N ILE A 85 -0.11 3.77 -11.43
CA ILE A 85 1.19 3.14 -11.65
C ILE A 85 0.95 1.73 -12.17
N ASP A 86 1.64 1.36 -13.24
CA ASP A 86 1.52 0.03 -13.83
C ASP A 86 1.93 -1.04 -12.82
N GLY A 87 1.05 -2.02 -12.65
CA GLY A 87 1.16 -3.04 -11.62
C GLY A 87 -0.16 -3.21 -10.88
N ASP A 88 -0.66 -4.44 -10.85
CA ASP A 88 -1.81 -4.81 -10.03
C ASP A 88 -1.32 -5.68 -8.88
N GLY A 89 -1.61 -5.24 -7.65
CA GLY A 89 -1.37 -6.02 -6.46
C GLY A 89 -2.60 -6.82 -6.07
N GLN A 90 -2.41 -7.98 -5.46
CA GLN A 90 -3.49 -8.65 -4.72
C GLN A 90 -3.22 -8.49 -3.23
N GLY A 91 -3.97 -7.61 -2.59
CA GLY A 91 -3.99 -7.48 -1.15
C GLY A 91 -4.71 -8.65 -0.48
N THR A 92 -4.51 -8.81 0.82
CA THR A 92 -5.20 -9.82 1.65
C THR A 92 -6.72 -9.87 1.44
N TYR A 93 -7.38 -8.72 1.19
CA TYR A 93 -8.83 -8.64 1.05
C TYR A 93 -9.33 -8.22 -0.33
N GLY A 94 -8.45 -8.13 -1.33
CA GLY A 94 -8.83 -7.77 -2.69
C GLY A 94 -7.75 -7.06 -3.48
N PRO A 95 -8.09 -6.58 -4.70
CA PRO A 95 -7.12 -5.92 -5.56
C PRO A 95 -6.59 -4.64 -4.92
N MET A 96 -5.32 -4.37 -5.17
CA MET A 96 -4.61 -3.20 -4.69
C MET A 96 -3.95 -2.47 -5.84
N GLN A 97 -4.00 -1.14 -5.79
CA GLN A 97 -3.49 -0.26 -6.83
C GLN A 97 -2.65 0.84 -6.19
N LEU A 98 -1.61 1.25 -6.91
CA LEU A 98 -0.79 2.39 -6.54
C LEU A 98 -1.01 3.51 -7.56
N TRP A 99 -1.19 4.72 -7.06
CA TRP A 99 -1.51 5.89 -7.87
C TRP A 99 -0.55 7.03 -7.56
N SER A 100 -0.06 7.68 -8.60
CA SER A 100 0.51 9.01 -8.50
C SER A 100 -0.63 10.03 -8.50
N VAL A 101 -0.69 10.85 -7.46
CA VAL A 101 -1.72 11.86 -7.26
C VAL A 101 -1.07 13.23 -7.20
N LYS A 102 -1.71 14.20 -7.86
CA LYS A 102 -1.22 15.56 -7.96
C LYS A 102 -1.03 16.21 -6.57
N PRO A 103 -0.07 17.14 -6.41
CA PRO A 103 0.10 17.88 -5.16
C PRO A 103 -1.15 18.71 -4.82
N ASP A 104 -1.53 18.76 -3.54
CA ASP A 104 -2.63 19.60 -3.06
C ASP A 104 -2.23 21.07 -2.82
N SER A 105 -1.19 21.56 -3.50
CA SER A 105 -0.69 22.96 -3.54
C SER A 105 0.24 23.47 -2.42
N ASP A 106 0.40 22.76 -1.29
CA ASP A 106 1.10 23.34 -0.13
C ASP A 106 2.63 23.13 -0.11
N ASN A 107 3.15 22.04 -0.68
CA ASN A 107 4.58 21.71 -0.66
C ASN A 107 5.17 21.38 -2.04
N GLY A 108 4.33 21.29 -3.08
CA GLY A 108 4.73 20.86 -4.43
C GLY A 108 5.17 19.39 -4.53
N ASN A 109 5.09 18.61 -3.44
CA ASN A 109 5.42 17.19 -3.42
C ASN A 109 4.32 16.39 -4.08
N ASN A 110 4.70 15.35 -4.81
CA ASN A 110 3.73 14.44 -5.39
C ASN A 110 3.18 13.53 -4.29
N LYS A 111 1.97 13.02 -4.47
CA LYS A 111 1.39 12.06 -3.53
C LYS A 111 1.39 10.68 -4.15
N LEU A 112 1.78 9.68 -3.36
CA LEU A 112 1.64 8.28 -3.71
C LEU A 112 0.47 7.70 -2.93
N CYS A 113 -0.59 7.28 -3.61
CA CYS A 113 -1.79 6.76 -2.96
C CYS A 113 -1.94 5.26 -3.22
N LEU A 114 -1.96 4.49 -2.13
CA LEU A 114 -2.30 3.08 -2.12
C LEU A 114 -3.81 2.93 -1.94
N ILE A 115 -4.48 2.31 -2.89
CA ILE A 115 -5.91 2.01 -2.86
C ILE A 115 -6.08 0.51 -2.70
N GLY A 116 -6.92 0.08 -1.76
CA GLY A 116 -7.22 -1.32 -1.50
C GLY A 116 -8.57 -1.52 -0.84
N PHE A 117 -8.89 -2.76 -0.50
CA PHE A 117 -10.15 -3.15 0.14
C PHE A 117 -9.89 -3.63 1.57
N ASP A 118 -10.83 -3.38 2.49
CA ASP A 118 -10.85 -3.97 3.84
C ASP A 118 -11.61 -5.31 3.87
N GLU A 119 -11.66 -5.95 5.05
CA GLU A 119 -12.35 -7.22 5.26
C GLU A 119 -13.86 -7.21 4.94
N TRP A 120 -14.47 -6.03 4.76
CA TRP A 120 -15.88 -5.87 4.38
C TRP A 120 -16.05 -5.54 2.89
N GLY A 121 -14.97 -5.54 2.12
CA GLY A 121 -14.99 -5.17 0.70
C GLY A 121 -15.22 -3.67 0.49
N LYS A 122 -14.99 -2.83 1.50
CA LYS A 122 -15.03 -1.38 1.33
C LYS A 122 -13.66 -0.89 0.85
N GLN A 123 -13.67 -0.08 -0.19
CA GLN A 123 -12.47 0.57 -0.71
C GLN A 123 -11.97 1.63 0.29
N ASN A 124 -10.69 1.58 0.62
CA ASN A 124 -10.00 2.59 1.40
C ASN A 124 -8.77 3.07 0.62
N SER A 125 -8.29 4.28 0.91
CA SER A 125 -7.09 4.85 0.30
C SER A 125 -6.17 5.43 1.38
N MET A 126 -4.87 5.38 1.13
CA MET A 126 -3.85 5.98 1.98
C MET A 126 -2.81 6.64 1.10
N CYS A 127 -2.51 7.90 1.38
CA CYS A 127 -1.60 8.69 0.58
C CYS A 127 -0.36 9.09 1.38
N PHE A 128 0.78 9.06 0.72
CA PHE A 128 2.09 9.38 1.26
C PHE A 128 2.66 10.54 0.46
N ASP A 129 3.28 11.52 1.12
CA ASP A 129 4.02 12.55 0.41
C ASP A 129 5.32 11.95 -0.15
N VAL A 130 5.63 12.31 -1.39
CA VAL A 130 6.86 11.95 -2.07
C VAL A 130 7.56 13.24 -2.50
N THR A 131 8.69 13.50 -1.88
CA THR A 131 9.49 14.68 -2.17
C THR A 131 10.04 14.62 -3.59
N LYS A 132 10.48 15.77 -4.13
CA LYS A 132 11.04 15.84 -5.48
C LYS A 132 12.32 15.03 -5.67
N ASP A 133 13.04 14.71 -4.60
CA ASP A 133 14.19 13.81 -4.57
C ASP A 133 13.79 12.33 -4.36
N TYR A 134 12.51 11.98 -4.55
CA TYR A 134 11.98 10.62 -4.40
C TYR A 134 12.12 10.05 -2.98
N HIS A 135 12.12 10.90 -1.96
CA HIS A 135 12.02 10.44 -0.58
C HIS A 135 10.55 10.20 -0.24
N PHE A 136 10.22 8.96 0.16
CA PHE A 136 8.87 8.57 0.53
C PHE A 136 8.64 8.84 2.01
N GLU A 137 7.71 9.74 2.32
CA GLU A 137 7.35 10.05 3.70
C GLU A 137 6.41 8.99 4.27
N GLN A 138 6.50 8.77 5.58
CA GLN A 138 5.58 7.89 6.28
C GLN A 138 4.19 8.53 6.36
N ALA A 139 3.15 7.71 6.37
CA ALA A 139 1.79 8.21 6.56
C ALA A 139 1.72 9.06 7.85
N PRO A 140 1.08 10.24 7.81
CA PRO A 140 0.90 11.04 8.99
C PRO A 140 0.14 10.22 10.05
N LEU A 141 0.63 10.25 11.29
CA LEU A 141 -0.11 9.68 12.40
C LEU A 141 -1.47 10.37 12.49
N PRO A 142 -2.54 9.66 12.92
CA PRO A 142 -3.80 10.32 13.19
C PRO A 142 -3.51 11.40 14.21
N VAL A 143 -3.73 12.66 13.82
CA VAL A 143 -3.81 13.72 14.81
C VAL A 143 -4.98 13.29 15.69
N VAL A 144 -4.72 13.00 16.96
CA VAL A 144 -5.79 12.86 17.94
C VAL A 144 -6.49 14.20 17.90
N GLU A 145 -7.55 14.29 17.11
CA GLU A 145 -8.37 15.48 17.03
C GLU A 145 -8.83 15.68 18.47
N LYS A 146 -8.26 16.69 19.11
CA LYS A 146 -8.50 16.97 20.52
C LYS A 146 -9.99 17.24 20.59
N THR A 147 -10.77 16.23 20.94
CA THR A 147 -12.21 16.32 21.07
C THR A 147 -12.44 17.49 22.00
N ALA A 148 -12.84 18.63 21.43
CA ALA A 148 -13.30 19.75 22.22
C ALA A 148 -14.50 19.18 22.95
N VAL A 149 -14.32 18.91 24.25
CA VAL A 149 -15.42 18.49 25.12
C VAL A 149 -16.51 19.53 24.90
N PRO A 150 -17.70 19.16 24.39
CA PRO A 150 -18.77 20.11 24.23
C PRO A 150 -19.08 20.63 25.63
N SER A 151 -18.82 21.91 25.85
CA SER A 151 -19.26 22.57 27.08
C SER A 151 -20.78 22.49 27.06
N GLU A 152 -21.31 21.65 27.94
CA GLU A 152 -22.74 21.41 28.15
C GLU A 152 -23.43 22.76 28.40
N SER A 153 -24.11 23.28 27.37
CA SER A 153 -25.08 24.36 27.53
C SER A 153 -26.42 23.83 27.08
N THR A 154 -27.21 23.46 28.07
CA THR A 154 -28.60 23.07 28.01
C THR A 154 -29.42 24.02 27.14
N SER A 155 -29.96 23.50 26.04
CA SER A 155 -31.26 23.94 25.52
C SER A 155 -31.85 22.80 24.69
N GLU A 156 -32.86 22.17 25.26
CA GLU A 156 -33.79 21.21 24.66
C GLU A 156 -34.40 21.77 23.38
N PRO A 157 -34.59 20.93 22.35
CA PRO A 157 -35.93 20.88 21.78
C PRO A 157 -36.44 19.46 21.57
N THR A 158 -37.70 19.28 21.94
CA THR A 158 -38.58 18.16 21.66
C THR A 158 -38.54 17.72 20.20
N SER A 159 -38.04 16.51 19.92
CA SER A 159 -38.21 15.84 18.64
C SER A 159 -39.26 14.75 18.73
N THR A 160 -40.40 14.96 18.09
CA THR A 160 -41.43 13.96 17.84
C THR A 160 -40.84 12.76 17.08
N ALA A 161 -40.86 11.59 17.69
CA ALA A 161 -40.40 10.34 17.08
C ALA A 161 -41.30 9.98 15.88
N THR A 162 -40.73 10.03 14.67
CA THR A 162 -41.33 9.41 13.49
C THR A 162 -40.93 7.92 13.50
N PRO A 163 -41.88 6.98 13.33
CA PRO A 163 -41.55 5.55 13.35
C PRO A 163 -40.61 5.19 12.19
N PRO A 164 -39.69 4.22 12.39
CA PRO A 164 -38.75 3.82 11.37
C PRO A 164 -39.49 3.21 10.18
N THR A 165 -39.20 3.72 8.98
CA THR A 165 -39.61 3.10 7.72
C THR A 165 -38.97 1.71 7.62
N PRO A 166 -39.70 0.65 7.28
CA PRO A 166 -39.12 -0.68 7.13
C PRO A 166 -38.06 -0.68 6.03
N THR A 167 -36.86 -1.14 6.36
CA THR A 167 -35.76 -1.33 5.41
C THR A 167 -36.18 -2.37 4.36
N PRO A 168 -36.04 -2.08 3.04
CA PRO A 168 -36.27 -3.06 2.00
C PRO A 168 -35.39 -4.30 2.18
N PRO A 169 -35.86 -5.51 1.83
CA PRO A 169 -35.03 -6.70 1.87
C PRO A 169 -33.84 -6.54 0.92
N THR A 170 -32.65 -6.88 1.41
CA THR A 170 -31.42 -6.93 0.61
C THR A 170 -31.62 -7.91 -0.55
N PRO A 171 -31.34 -7.51 -1.81
CA PRO A 171 -31.47 -8.41 -2.95
C PRO A 171 -30.47 -9.57 -2.81
N THR A 172 -30.97 -10.80 -3.01
CA THR A 172 -30.13 -11.99 -3.06
C THR A 172 -29.13 -11.86 -4.20
N PRO A 173 -27.82 -12.11 -3.97
CA PRO A 173 -26.83 -12.10 -5.03
C PRO A 173 -27.19 -13.11 -6.15
N PRO A 174 -26.93 -12.79 -7.42
CA PRO A 174 -27.11 -13.73 -8.50
C PRO A 174 -26.19 -14.95 -8.31
N THR A 175 -26.74 -16.15 -8.51
CA THR A 175 -25.96 -17.39 -8.52
C THR A 175 -24.86 -17.29 -9.59
N PRO A 176 -23.58 -17.56 -9.26
CA PRO A 176 -22.51 -17.52 -10.25
C PRO A 176 -22.78 -18.52 -11.37
N THR A 177 -22.68 -18.04 -12.61
CA THR A 177 -22.83 -18.88 -13.80
C THR A 177 -21.63 -19.83 -13.87
N PRO A 178 -21.83 -21.14 -14.15
CA PRO A 178 -20.73 -22.09 -14.32
C PRO A 178 -19.77 -21.61 -15.42
N PRO A 179 -18.46 -21.86 -15.27
CA PRO A 179 -17.50 -21.53 -16.32
C PRO A 179 -17.82 -22.31 -17.60
N THR A 180 -17.81 -21.61 -18.73
CA THR A 180 -17.91 -22.22 -20.06
C THR A 180 -16.73 -23.18 -20.26
N PRO A 181 -16.95 -24.42 -20.73
CA PRO A 181 -15.85 -25.36 -20.97
C PRO A 181 -14.88 -24.80 -22.01
N THR A 182 -13.59 -24.84 -21.70
CA THR A 182 -12.54 -24.45 -22.63
C THR A 182 -12.47 -25.45 -23.79
N PRO A 183 -12.42 -24.98 -25.06
CA PRO A 183 -12.21 -25.85 -26.20
C PRO A 183 -10.90 -26.65 -26.07
N PRO A 184 -10.86 -27.90 -26.56
CA PRO A 184 -9.62 -28.67 -26.57
C PRO A 184 -8.56 -27.96 -27.42
N THR A 185 -7.33 -27.90 -26.91
CA THR A 185 -6.18 -27.39 -27.64
C THR A 185 -5.96 -28.22 -28.91
N PRO A 186 -5.75 -27.60 -30.08
CA PRO A 186 -5.47 -28.34 -31.30
C PRO A 186 -4.17 -29.13 -31.17
N THR A 187 -4.23 -30.42 -31.51
CA THR A 187 -3.05 -31.28 -31.56
C THR A 187 -2.09 -30.77 -32.65
N PRO A 188 -0.78 -30.60 -32.36
CA PRO A 188 0.20 -30.23 -33.37
C PRO A 188 0.25 -31.27 -34.50
N PRO A 189 0.48 -30.85 -35.75
CA PRO A 189 0.67 -31.79 -36.85
C PRO A 189 1.89 -32.68 -36.58
N THR A 190 1.74 -33.97 -36.86
CA THR A 190 2.86 -34.93 -36.78
C THR A 190 3.96 -34.52 -37.77
N PRO A 191 5.23 -34.38 -37.34
CA PRO A 191 6.31 -34.03 -38.24
C PRO A 191 6.46 -35.10 -39.32
N THR A 192 6.45 -34.68 -40.59
CA THR A 192 6.73 -35.55 -41.73
C THR A 192 8.19 -36.02 -41.66
N PRO A 193 8.47 -37.34 -41.69
CA PRO A 193 9.85 -37.81 -41.68
C PRO A 193 10.57 -37.36 -42.95
N CYS A 194 11.72 -36.71 -42.78
CA CYS A 194 12.60 -36.36 -43.89
C CYS A 194 13.15 -37.64 -44.52
N LEU A 195 12.81 -37.89 -45.78
CA LEU A 195 13.50 -38.89 -46.59
C LEU A 195 14.97 -38.48 -46.75
N PRO A 196 15.95 -39.38 -46.53
CA PRO A 196 17.35 -39.10 -46.81
C PRO A 196 17.55 -39.06 -48.33
N SER A 197 17.53 -37.85 -48.93
CA SER A 197 17.94 -37.68 -50.32
C SER A 197 18.73 -36.37 -50.53
N VAL A 198 20.05 -36.51 -50.36
CA VAL A 198 21.15 -35.92 -51.16
C VAL A 198 21.29 -34.39 -51.30
N ILE A 199 20.75 -33.51 -50.45
CA ILE A 199 21.11 -32.08 -50.54
C ILE A 199 21.31 -31.43 -49.15
N PRO A 200 22.49 -30.85 -48.84
CA PRO A 200 22.71 -30.09 -47.60
C PRO A 200 22.12 -28.68 -47.72
N CYS A 201 21.27 -28.30 -46.76
CA CYS A 201 20.80 -26.93 -46.58
C CYS A 201 21.91 -26.07 -45.96
N VAL A 202 22.21 -24.92 -46.58
CA VAL A 202 23.12 -23.89 -46.08
C VAL A 202 22.26 -22.78 -45.43
N PRO A 203 22.61 -22.26 -44.23
CA PRO A 203 21.84 -21.22 -43.58
C PRO A 203 22.11 -19.82 -44.17
N PHE A 204 21.06 -19.02 -44.29
CA PHE A 204 21.11 -17.55 -44.33
C PHE A 204 20.48 -17.00 -43.05
#